data_AF-A0A3R6DKD0-F1
#
_entry.id   AF-A0A3R6DKD0-F1
#
_cell.length_a   1.000
_cell.length_b   1.000
_cell.length_c   1.000
_cell.angle_alpha   90.00
_cell.angle_beta   90.00
_cell.angle_gamma   90.00
#
_symmetry.space_group_name_H-M   'P 1'
#
loop_
_entity.id
_entity.type
_entity.pdbx_description
1 polymer ?
#
loop_
_entity_poly.entity_id
_entity_poly.type
_entity_poly.pdbx_seq_one_letter_code
_entity_poly.pdbx_strand_id
1 'polypeptide(L)'
;MKDYLLDVMQQHEHGLYMCELPTGNGKTYDSARAMKEYADLIGDDTKIIYLTTLNKNLPEDALRAAYGSEELYKRNVLRLRSNFDEVVEKILGIEVPEEMKTDAYLKLCKDVSLYRNAVEKRYADKEYIKELADRITEGGRQLRYEITKRLKNRFQTKTQRKNAIRTDAKYKWIGKLYPAVFTDDYKIILMSVSKFMKRNSILIDSSYEFLNSDLIENAVIVIDEFDATKDTIQSELIDKSLAMQEDYIQLFRQIYRTLNPNDFSSSMRQAMDEVEKSGNRNTFTTLMDEARKIAENYHVRLSIKTKEDLVDQRQIFLFNDGSFHTVLKEGAQYIRSSLNKEDNRIDVFFEGKDDFFKNRNKEKDIVG
;
A
#
# COMPACT_ATOMS: atom_id res chain seq x y z
N MET A 1 2.82 9.88 32.42
CA MET A 1 3.33 9.57 31.07
C MET A 1 2.90 10.63 30.07
N LYS A 2 1.67 11.17 30.19
CA LYS A 2 1.17 12.28 29.37
C LYS A 2 2.19 13.42 29.14
N ASP A 3 2.75 13.99 30.20
CA ASP A 3 3.66 15.16 30.09
C ASP A 3 4.96 14.81 29.36
N TYR A 4 5.49 13.60 29.56
CA TYR A 4 6.64 13.11 28.81
C TYR A 4 6.32 12.97 27.31
N LEU A 5 5.16 12.41 26.96
CA LEU A 5 4.75 12.29 25.56
C LEU A 5 4.57 13.68 24.92
N LEU A 6 4.00 14.64 25.65
CA LEU A 6 3.85 16.00 25.17
C LEU A 6 5.18 16.70 24.95
N ASP A 7 6.13 16.54 25.87
CA ASP A 7 7.48 17.08 25.73
C ASP A 7 8.17 16.53 24.48
N VAL A 8 8.13 15.20 24.28
CA VAL A 8 8.67 14.55 23.07
C VAL A 8 7.98 15.07 21.80
N MET A 9 6.65 15.20 21.80
CA MET A 9 5.92 15.72 20.64
C MET A 9 6.27 17.18 20.32
N GLN A 10 6.52 18.02 21.34
CA GLN A 10 6.83 19.44 21.20
C GLN A 10 8.30 19.73 20.88
N GLN A 11 9.20 18.79 21.12
CA GLN A 11 10.62 18.95 20.75
C GLN A 11 10.82 19.03 19.24
N HIS A 12 9.87 18.50 18.44
CA HIS A 12 9.95 18.44 16.98
C HIS A 12 11.25 17.79 16.45
N GLU A 13 11.89 16.94 17.26
CA GLU A 13 13.05 16.17 16.86
C GLU A 13 12.61 14.87 16.17
N HIS A 14 13.16 14.62 14.99
CA HIS A 14 12.88 13.38 14.26
C HIS A 14 13.59 12.20 14.93
N GLY A 15 12.84 11.17 15.30
CA GLY A 15 13.42 9.99 15.92
C GLY A 15 12.39 8.93 16.32
N LEU A 16 12.90 7.79 16.77
CA LEU A 16 12.12 6.74 17.40
C LEU A 16 12.27 6.83 18.92
N TYR A 17 11.18 7.14 19.60
CA TYR A 17 11.13 7.23 21.06
C TYR A 17 10.42 6.00 21.62
N MET A 18 11.10 5.27 22.51
CA MET A 18 10.55 4.08 23.15
C MET A 18 10.10 4.40 24.58
N CYS A 19 8.88 4.01 24.92
CA CYS A 19 8.32 4.16 26.26
C CYS A 19 7.96 2.78 26.84
N GLU A 20 8.86 2.22 27.64
CA GLU A 20 8.66 0.95 28.32
C GLU A 20 7.85 1.16 29.61
N LEU A 21 6.64 0.63 29.64
CA LEU A 21 5.77 0.68 30.82
C LEU A 21 5.04 -0.67 30.99
N PRO A 22 4.75 -1.12 32.22
CA PRO A 22 3.92 -2.31 32.41
C PRO A 22 2.47 -2.10 31.93
N THR A 23 1.78 -3.18 31.56
CA THR A 23 0.35 -3.20 31.25
C THR A 23 -0.49 -2.75 32.45
N GLY A 24 -1.60 -2.04 32.22
CA GLY A 24 -2.49 -1.56 33.28
C GLY A 24 -2.18 -0.16 33.84
N ASN A 25 -1.07 0.47 33.43
CA ASN A 25 -0.67 1.81 33.89
C ASN A 25 -1.35 2.97 33.15
N GLY A 26 -2.48 2.74 32.48
CA GLY A 26 -3.21 3.82 31.80
C GLY A 26 -2.52 4.40 30.56
N LYS A 27 -1.65 3.65 29.89
CA LYS A 27 -0.89 4.15 28.72
C LYS A 27 -1.77 4.74 27.62
N THR A 28 -2.82 4.02 27.24
CA THR A 28 -3.79 4.43 26.21
C THR A 28 -4.53 5.71 26.61
N TYR A 29 -4.75 5.90 27.91
CA TYR A 29 -5.38 7.10 28.46
C TYR A 29 -4.44 8.32 28.40
N ASP A 30 -3.20 8.14 28.85
CA ASP A 30 -2.18 9.18 28.82
C ASP A 30 -1.81 9.57 27.38
N SER A 31 -1.72 8.61 26.45
CA SER A 31 -1.46 8.87 25.04
C SER A 31 -2.62 9.61 24.38
N ALA A 32 -3.88 9.24 24.64
CA ALA A 32 -5.04 9.97 24.14
C ALA A 32 -5.07 11.43 24.59
N ARG A 33 -4.76 11.70 25.85
CA ARG A 33 -4.68 13.06 26.39
C ARG A 33 -3.53 13.86 25.78
N ALA A 34 -2.35 13.26 25.67
CA ALA A 34 -1.21 13.88 25.01
C ALA A 34 -1.50 14.22 23.54
N MET A 35 -2.08 13.28 22.79
CA MET A 35 -2.48 13.52 21.39
C MET A 35 -3.50 14.65 21.26
N LYS A 36 -4.50 14.70 22.15
CA LYS A 36 -5.49 15.78 22.17
C LYS A 36 -4.85 17.13 22.48
N GLU A 37 -4.06 17.21 23.55
CA GLU A 37 -3.38 18.45 23.96
C GLU A 37 -2.42 18.94 22.86
N TYR A 38 -1.65 18.04 22.25
CA TYR A 38 -0.77 18.38 21.12
C TYR A 38 -1.57 18.83 19.89
N ALA A 39 -2.68 18.16 19.55
CA ALA A 39 -3.56 18.55 18.44
C ALA A 39 -4.15 19.96 18.60
N ASP A 40 -4.41 20.40 19.84
CA ASP A 40 -4.90 21.75 20.14
C ASP A 40 -3.78 22.81 20.02
N LEU A 41 -2.52 22.42 20.26
CA LEU A 41 -1.35 23.30 20.19
C LEU A 41 -0.86 23.53 18.75
N ILE A 42 -0.89 22.50 17.90
CA ILE A 42 -0.41 22.62 16.53
C ILE A 42 -1.36 23.47 15.66
N GLY A 43 -0.80 24.53 15.06
CA GLY A 43 -1.51 25.43 14.14
C GLY A 43 -1.32 25.08 12.66
N ASP A 44 -0.47 24.11 12.35
CA ASP A 44 -0.15 23.65 11.00
C ASP A 44 -0.90 22.36 10.63
N ASP A 45 -0.54 21.78 9.48
CA ASP A 45 -1.15 20.56 8.94
C ASP A 45 -0.57 19.25 9.51
N THR A 46 0.26 19.32 10.57
CA THR A 46 0.89 18.17 11.21
C THR A 46 -0.14 17.12 11.61
N LYS A 47 0.15 15.85 11.28
CA LYS A 47 -0.73 14.71 11.58
C LYS A 47 -0.25 13.98 12.83
N ILE A 48 -1.21 13.52 13.62
CA ILE A 48 -0.99 12.57 14.70
C ILE A 48 -1.64 11.25 14.26
N ILE A 49 -0.83 10.21 14.09
CA ILE A 49 -1.30 8.90 13.61
C ILE A 49 -1.15 7.89 14.74
N TYR A 50 -2.27 7.28 15.17
CA TYR A 50 -2.24 6.18 16.13
C TYR A 50 -2.38 4.85 15.40
N LEU A 51 -1.42 3.96 15.63
CA LEU A 51 -1.34 2.63 15.08
C LEU A 51 -1.48 1.59 16.18
N THR A 52 -2.23 0.54 15.87
CA THR A 52 -2.35 -0.65 16.71
C THR A 52 -2.55 -1.89 15.84
N THR A 53 -2.19 -3.06 16.35
CA THR A 53 -2.44 -4.33 15.65
C THR A 53 -3.91 -4.76 15.78
N LEU A 54 -4.55 -4.45 16.90
CA LEU A 54 -5.90 -4.88 17.21
C LEU A 54 -6.85 -3.68 17.25
N ASN A 55 -7.89 -3.70 16.41
CA ASN A 55 -8.87 -2.61 16.33
C ASN A 55 -9.55 -2.27 17.69
N LYS A 56 -9.65 -3.24 18.60
CA LYS A 56 -10.21 -3.03 19.96
C LYS A 56 -9.30 -2.17 20.86
N ASN A 57 -8.02 -2.06 20.52
CA ASN A 57 -7.03 -1.26 21.24
C ASN A 57 -6.94 0.19 20.72
N LEU A 58 -7.77 0.57 19.75
CA LEU A 58 -7.85 1.96 19.30
C LEU A 58 -8.32 2.85 20.47
N PRO A 59 -7.69 4.02 20.70
CA PRO A 59 -7.93 4.86 21.87
C PRO A 59 -9.20 5.72 21.71
N GLU A 60 -10.24 5.22 21.04
CA GLU A 60 -11.42 6.00 20.70
C GLU A 60 -12.16 6.51 21.95
N ASP A 61 -12.40 5.64 22.93
CA ASP A 61 -13.12 6.02 24.16
C ASP A 61 -12.29 6.97 25.02
N ALA A 62 -10.97 6.74 25.09
CA ALA A 62 -10.05 7.63 25.79
C ALA A 62 -9.99 9.03 25.12
N LEU A 63 -9.99 9.09 23.78
CA LEU A 63 -10.04 10.34 23.03
C LEU A 63 -11.40 11.04 23.19
N ARG A 64 -12.53 10.31 23.11
CA ARG A 64 -13.86 10.88 23.39
C ARG A 64 -13.90 11.52 24.78
N ALA A 65 -13.37 10.82 25.79
CA ALA A 65 -13.25 11.35 27.15
C ALA A 65 -12.33 12.59 27.23
N ALA A 66 -11.20 12.60 26.49
CA ALA A 66 -10.27 13.73 26.46
C ALA A 66 -10.85 14.98 25.76
N TYR A 67 -11.66 14.80 24.72
CA TYR A 67 -12.36 15.91 24.06
C TYR A 67 -13.58 16.41 24.85
N GLY A 68 -14.23 15.53 25.62
CA GLY A 68 -15.42 15.87 26.41
C GLY A 68 -16.68 16.22 25.59
N SER A 69 -16.57 16.23 24.26
CA SER A 69 -17.66 16.50 23.32
C SER A 69 -17.52 15.61 22.09
N GLU A 70 -18.60 14.91 21.74
CA GLU A 70 -18.67 14.05 20.56
C GLU A 70 -18.51 14.84 19.26
N GLU A 71 -18.96 16.11 19.24
CA GLU A 71 -18.80 16.99 18.09
C GLU A 71 -17.32 17.37 17.89
N LEU A 72 -16.62 17.74 18.96
CA LEU A 72 -15.20 18.06 18.90
C LEU A 72 -14.37 16.82 18.52
N TYR A 73 -14.71 15.65 19.08
CA TYR A 73 -14.08 14.39 18.70
C TYR A 73 -14.25 14.12 17.19
N LYS A 74 -15.49 14.16 16.68
CA LYS A 74 -15.80 13.91 15.25
C LYS A 74 -15.20 14.94 14.29
N ARG A 75 -14.87 16.14 14.77
CA ARG A 75 -14.21 17.18 13.98
C ARG A 75 -12.70 16.99 13.88
N ASN A 76 -12.07 16.41 14.90
CA ASN A 76 -10.60 16.34 14.99
C ASN A 76 -10.03 14.93 14.78
N VAL A 77 -10.84 13.89 15.00
CA VAL A 77 -10.40 12.49 14.95
C VAL A 77 -11.08 11.73 13.80
N LEU A 78 -10.26 11.06 12.97
CA LEU A 78 -10.73 10.17 11.91
C LEU A 78 -10.25 8.74 12.14
N ARG A 79 -11.17 7.79 12.22
CA ARG A 79 -10.84 6.36 12.14
C ARG A 79 -10.82 5.92 10.68
N LEU A 80 -9.69 5.39 10.22
CA LEU A 80 -9.56 4.78 8.90
C LEU A 80 -9.61 3.25 9.01
N ARG A 81 -10.59 2.66 8.32
CA ARG A 81 -10.76 1.21 8.20
C ARG A 81 -10.41 0.74 6.79
N SER A 82 -10.40 -0.58 6.60
CA SER A 82 -10.31 -1.14 5.26
C SER A 82 -11.54 -0.77 4.44
N ASN A 83 -11.39 -0.61 3.12
CA ASN A 83 -12.53 -0.36 2.24
C ASN A 83 -13.58 -1.48 2.32
N PHE A 84 -13.13 -2.71 2.56
CA PHE A 84 -14.00 -3.86 2.76
C PHE A 84 -14.89 -3.65 3.99
N ASP A 85 -14.29 -3.33 5.14
CA ASP A 85 -15.03 -3.12 6.38
C ASP A 85 -16.02 -1.95 6.27
N GLU A 86 -15.59 -0.85 5.64
CA GLU A 86 -16.45 0.32 5.40
C GLU A 86 -17.69 -0.04 4.58
N VAL A 87 -17.50 -0.77 3.48
CA VAL A 87 -18.58 -1.23 2.61
C VAL A 87 -19.47 -2.23 3.36
N VAL A 88 -18.88 -3.25 3.96
CA VAL A 88 -19.60 -4.30 4.68
C VAL A 88 -20.41 -3.72 5.81
N GLU A 89 -19.94 -2.70 6.53
CA GLU A 89 -20.65 -2.09 7.67
C GLU A 89 -21.73 -1.09 7.24
N LYS A 90 -21.50 -0.31 6.18
CA LYS A 90 -22.31 0.89 5.95
C LYS A 90 -23.19 0.85 4.72
N ILE A 91 -22.85 0.09 3.67
CA ILE A 91 -23.51 0.23 2.36
C ILE A 91 -25.02 -0.04 2.40
N LEU A 92 -25.49 -0.95 3.25
CA LEU A 92 -26.91 -1.29 3.37
C LEU A 92 -27.72 -0.25 4.17
N GLY A 93 -27.06 0.59 4.97
CA GLY A 93 -27.70 1.58 5.85
C GLY A 93 -27.60 3.02 5.34
N ILE A 94 -26.95 3.24 4.20
CA ILE A 94 -26.77 4.58 3.62
C ILE A 94 -27.78 4.79 2.49
N GLU A 95 -28.44 5.94 2.51
CA GLU A 95 -29.27 6.39 1.39
C GLU A 95 -28.39 6.84 0.22
N VAL A 96 -28.43 6.07 -0.86
CA VAL A 96 -27.69 6.34 -2.11
C VAL A 96 -28.68 6.84 -3.17
N PRO A 97 -28.38 7.94 -3.90
CA PRO A 97 -29.24 8.46 -4.95
C PRO A 97 -29.54 7.42 -6.05
N GLU A 98 -30.75 7.44 -6.61
CA GLU A 98 -31.18 6.47 -7.65
C GLU A 98 -30.21 6.37 -8.83
N GLU A 99 -29.69 7.50 -9.29
CA GLU A 99 -28.70 7.57 -10.38
C GLU A 99 -27.35 6.91 -10.08
N MET A 100 -27.11 6.51 -8.83
CA MET A 100 -25.91 5.79 -8.37
C MET A 100 -26.22 4.33 -8.03
N LYS A 101 -27.49 3.90 -8.08
CA LYS A 101 -27.91 2.50 -7.90
C LYS A 101 -27.74 1.71 -9.19
N THR A 102 -26.51 1.66 -9.69
CA THR A 102 -26.13 0.86 -10.86
C THR A 102 -26.28 -0.64 -10.57
N ASP A 103 -26.25 -1.48 -11.61
CA ASP A 103 -26.24 -2.93 -11.44
C ASP A 103 -25.06 -3.40 -10.56
N ALA A 104 -23.91 -2.73 -10.67
CA ALA A 104 -22.74 -2.99 -9.83
C ALA A 104 -23.04 -2.69 -8.34
N TYR A 105 -23.68 -1.56 -8.06
CA TYR A 105 -24.11 -1.21 -6.70
C TYR A 105 -25.10 -2.23 -6.13
N LEU A 106 -26.15 -2.57 -6.90
CA LEU A 106 -27.19 -3.49 -6.45
C LEU A 106 -26.62 -4.90 -6.19
N LYS A 107 -25.72 -5.37 -7.07
CA LYS A 107 -25.01 -6.63 -6.87
C LYS A 107 -24.15 -6.60 -5.61
N LEU A 108 -23.40 -5.52 -5.38
CA LEU A 108 -22.59 -5.35 -4.18
C LEU A 108 -23.44 -5.37 -2.91
N CYS A 109 -24.59 -4.68 -2.90
CA CYS A 109 -25.53 -4.74 -1.77
C CYS A 109 -26.02 -6.17 -1.51
N LYS A 110 -26.33 -6.94 -2.56
CA LYS A 110 -26.72 -8.34 -2.43
C LYS A 110 -25.61 -9.19 -1.83
N ASP A 111 -24.38 -9.07 -2.35
CA ASP A 111 -23.23 -9.83 -1.84
C ASP A 111 -22.92 -9.47 -0.38
N VAL A 112 -22.98 -8.18 0.00
CA VAL A 112 -22.84 -7.74 1.40
C VAL A 112 -23.94 -8.30 2.29
N SER A 113 -25.19 -8.30 1.83
CA SER A 113 -26.31 -8.89 2.59
C SER A 113 -26.12 -10.39 2.83
N LEU A 114 -25.63 -11.13 1.83
CA LEU A 114 -25.34 -12.56 1.96
C LEU A 114 -24.18 -12.81 2.92
N TYR A 115 -23.11 -12.00 2.82
CA TYR A 115 -21.94 -12.08 3.68
C TYR A 115 -22.28 -11.84 5.15
N ARG A 116 -22.99 -10.74 5.46
CA ARG A 116 -23.43 -10.45 6.83
C ARG A 116 -24.24 -11.60 7.41
N ASN A 117 -25.20 -12.13 6.65
CA ASN A 117 -26.04 -13.23 7.07
C ASN A 117 -25.22 -14.50 7.37
N ALA A 118 -24.27 -14.83 6.49
CA ALA A 118 -23.39 -15.98 6.67
C ALA A 118 -22.50 -15.86 7.93
N VAL A 119 -21.96 -14.66 8.19
CA VAL A 119 -21.14 -14.39 9.37
C VAL A 119 -21.98 -14.38 10.66
N GLU A 120 -23.12 -13.70 10.67
CA GLU A 120 -24.02 -13.61 11.83
C GLU A 120 -24.56 -14.98 12.24
N LYS A 121 -24.95 -15.81 11.26
CA LYS A 121 -25.42 -17.18 11.49
C LYS A 121 -24.29 -18.19 11.67
N ARG A 122 -23.03 -17.76 11.65
CA ARG A 122 -21.84 -18.61 11.86
C ARG A 122 -21.83 -19.83 10.93
N TYR A 123 -22.01 -19.61 9.64
CA TYR A 123 -21.95 -20.67 8.64
C TYR A 123 -20.61 -21.42 8.76
N ALA A 124 -20.66 -22.75 8.70
CA ALA A 124 -19.46 -23.60 8.85
C ALA A 124 -18.55 -23.56 7.60
N ASP A 125 -19.14 -23.28 6.43
CA ASP A 125 -18.44 -23.22 5.15
C ASP A 125 -17.59 -21.94 5.05
N LYS A 126 -16.31 -22.09 5.38
CA LYS A 126 -15.32 -21.00 5.30
C LYS A 126 -14.99 -20.61 3.86
N GLU A 127 -15.11 -21.53 2.91
CA GLU A 127 -14.80 -21.26 1.50
C GLU A 127 -15.89 -20.39 0.88
N TYR A 128 -17.15 -20.67 1.18
CA TYR A 128 -18.28 -19.82 0.80
C TYR A 128 -18.18 -18.40 1.37
N ILE A 129 -17.81 -18.25 2.65
CA ILE A 129 -17.60 -16.94 3.28
C ILE A 129 -16.46 -16.19 2.59
N LYS A 130 -15.36 -16.89 2.24
CA LYS A 130 -14.24 -16.31 1.51
C LYS A 130 -14.64 -15.85 0.11
N GLU A 131 -15.38 -16.68 -0.63
CA GLU A 131 -15.88 -16.33 -1.98
C GLU A 131 -16.78 -15.08 -1.94
N LEU A 132 -17.64 -14.97 -0.93
CA LEU A 132 -18.43 -13.75 -0.72
C LEU A 132 -17.56 -12.54 -0.42
N ALA A 133 -16.52 -12.70 0.41
CA ALA A 133 -15.58 -11.60 0.70
C ALA A 133 -14.83 -11.14 -0.55
N ASP A 134 -14.41 -12.07 -1.41
CA ASP A 134 -13.73 -11.79 -2.68
C ASP A 134 -14.67 -11.05 -3.66
N ARG A 135 -15.94 -11.49 -3.76
CA ARG A 135 -16.97 -10.79 -4.53
C ARG A 135 -17.21 -9.37 -4.06
N ILE A 136 -17.29 -9.15 -2.75
CA ILE A 136 -17.44 -7.81 -2.15
C ILE A 136 -16.21 -6.94 -2.44
N THR A 137 -15.01 -7.54 -2.38
CA THR A 137 -13.77 -6.82 -2.66
C THR A 137 -13.74 -6.32 -4.11
N GLU A 138 -14.12 -7.16 -5.07
CA GLU A 138 -14.18 -6.79 -6.49
C GLU A 138 -15.34 -5.82 -6.78
N GLY A 139 -16.55 -6.09 -6.27
CA GLY A 139 -17.68 -5.17 -6.43
C GLY A 139 -17.42 -3.80 -5.78
N GLY A 140 -16.74 -3.78 -4.64
CA GLY A 140 -16.29 -2.55 -3.98
C GLY A 140 -15.25 -1.79 -4.80
N ARG A 141 -14.35 -2.47 -5.51
CA ARG A 141 -13.41 -1.84 -6.45
C ARG A 141 -14.15 -1.19 -7.62
N GLN A 142 -15.12 -1.89 -8.20
CA GLN A 142 -15.95 -1.39 -9.30
C GLN A 142 -16.76 -0.15 -8.88
N LEU A 143 -17.43 -0.19 -7.73
CA LEU A 143 -18.17 0.97 -7.20
C LEU A 143 -17.26 2.18 -7.00
N ARG A 144 -16.07 1.98 -6.40
CA ARG A 144 -15.10 3.09 -6.22
C ARG A 144 -14.63 3.66 -7.56
N TYR A 145 -14.45 2.83 -8.59
CA TYR A 145 -14.10 3.28 -9.93
C TYR A 145 -15.22 4.15 -10.54
N GLU A 146 -16.48 3.72 -10.46
CA GLU A 146 -17.63 4.48 -10.95
C GLU A 146 -17.76 5.84 -10.24
N ILE A 147 -17.64 5.85 -8.90
CA ILE A 147 -17.65 7.07 -8.09
C ILE A 147 -16.52 8.02 -8.53
N THR A 148 -15.30 7.50 -8.63
CA THR A 148 -14.11 8.30 -8.98
C THR A 148 -14.26 8.90 -10.38
N LYS A 149 -14.71 8.11 -11.36
CA LYS A 149 -14.95 8.56 -12.74
C LYS A 149 -15.98 9.69 -12.76
N ARG A 150 -17.09 9.52 -12.02
CA ARG A 150 -18.15 10.52 -11.96
C ARG A 150 -17.71 11.82 -11.30
N LEU A 151 -16.95 11.74 -10.21
CA LEU A 151 -16.38 12.91 -9.54
C LEU A 151 -15.38 13.66 -10.43
N LYS A 152 -14.50 12.94 -11.14
CA LYS A 152 -13.52 13.54 -12.06
C LYS A 152 -14.17 14.20 -13.27
N ASN A 153 -15.27 13.63 -13.79
CA ASN A 153 -16.00 14.21 -14.91
C ASN A 153 -16.77 15.49 -14.52
N ARG A 154 -17.23 15.59 -13.27
CA ARG A 154 -18.02 16.73 -12.77
C ARG A 154 -17.16 17.85 -12.19
N PHE A 155 -16.04 17.50 -11.55
CA PHE A 155 -15.22 18.42 -10.77
C PHE A 155 -13.75 18.27 -11.16
N GLN A 156 -13.10 19.41 -11.46
CA GLN A 156 -11.75 19.43 -11.99
C GLN A 156 -10.69 19.22 -10.89
N THR A 157 -10.89 19.81 -9.72
CA THR A 157 -9.87 19.81 -8.65
C THR A 157 -10.24 18.90 -7.47
N LYS A 158 -9.23 18.44 -6.72
CA LYS A 158 -9.39 17.69 -5.46
C LYS A 158 -10.31 18.44 -4.49
N THR A 159 -10.09 19.73 -4.33
CA THR A 159 -10.87 20.60 -3.43
C THR A 159 -12.34 20.68 -3.83
N GLN A 160 -12.65 20.82 -5.12
CA GLN A 160 -14.03 20.82 -5.61
C GLN A 160 -14.73 19.49 -5.33
N ARG A 161 -14.05 18.36 -5.58
CA ARG A 161 -14.59 17.01 -5.30
C ARG A 161 -14.88 16.84 -3.81
N LYS A 162 -13.92 17.20 -2.95
CA LYS A 162 -14.05 17.12 -1.48
C LYS A 162 -15.21 17.99 -0.97
N ASN A 163 -15.33 19.21 -1.47
CA ASN A 163 -16.41 20.12 -1.11
C ASN A 163 -17.79 19.58 -1.54
N ALA A 164 -17.90 19.04 -2.76
CA ALA A 164 -19.14 18.41 -3.22
C ALA A 164 -19.57 17.26 -2.30
N ILE A 165 -18.64 16.37 -1.92
CA ILE A 165 -18.93 15.27 -0.99
C ILE A 165 -19.33 15.80 0.40
N ARG A 166 -18.81 16.95 0.84
CA ARG A 166 -19.16 17.55 2.13
C ARG A 166 -20.53 18.23 2.13
N THR A 167 -20.88 18.97 1.09
CA THR A 167 -22.01 19.91 1.13
C THR A 167 -23.21 19.50 0.28
N ASP A 168 -23.01 18.79 -0.82
CA ASP A 168 -24.07 18.43 -1.77
C ASP A 168 -24.74 17.10 -1.38
N ALA A 169 -26.06 17.13 -1.20
CA ALA A 169 -26.87 15.96 -0.85
C ALA A 169 -26.66 14.78 -1.81
N LYS A 170 -26.38 15.05 -3.09
CA LYS A 170 -26.11 14.04 -4.13
C LYS A 170 -24.83 13.24 -3.89
N TYR A 171 -23.85 13.81 -3.17
CA TYR A 171 -22.53 13.21 -2.98
C TYR A 171 -22.21 12.91 -1.51
N LYS A 172 -22.96 13.45 -0.54
CA LYS A 172 -22.75 13.23 0.91
C LYS A 172 -22.64 11.78 1.33
N TRP A 173 -23.37 10.88 0.68
CA TRP A 173 -23.32 9.45 0.97
C TRP A 173 -21.91 8.85 0.74
N ILE A 174 -21.12 9.40 -0.19
CA ILE A 174 -19.75 8.95 -0.48
C ILE A 174 -18.86 9.19 0.74
N GLY A 175 -18.99 10.35 1.40
CA GLY A 175 -18.20 10.66 2.60
C GLY A 175 -18.60 9.83 3.81
N LYS A 176 -19.86 9.39 3.88
CA LYS A 176 -20.33 8.43 4.90
C LYS A 176 -19.76 7.04 4.67
N LEU A 177 -19.76 6.58 3.41
CA LEU A 177 -19.29 5.26 3.00
C LEU A 177 -17.76 5.16 2.95
N TYR A 178 -17.06 6.23 2.55
CA TYR A 178 -15.61 6.27 2.41
C TYR A 178 -15.05 7.51 3.13
N PRO A 179 -14.93 7.50 4.47
CA PRO A 179 -14.42 8.62 5.24
C PRO A 179 -12.99 9.05 4.87
N ALA A 180 -12.22 8.16 4.24
CA ALA A 180 -10.87 8.43 3.74
C ALA A 180 -10.80 9.61 2.76
N VAL A 181 -11.91 10.02 2.13
CA VAL A 181 -11.96 11.23 1.30
C VAL A 181 -11.59 12.51 2.07
N PHE A 182 -11.71 12.49 3.40
CA PHE A 182 -11.45 13.62 4.27
C PHE A 182 -10.15 13.51 5.06
N THR A 183 -9.27 12.53 4.79
CA THR A 183 -8.06 12.29 5.60
C THR A 183 -7.25 13.54 5.88
N ASP A 184 -7.09 14.43 4.90
CA ASP A 184 -6.33 15.69 5.05
C ASP A 184 -6.93 16.67 6.06
N ASP A 185 -8.25 16.61 6.29
CA ASP A 185 -8.97 17.58 7.14
C ASP A 185 -8.89 17.26 8.63
N TYR A 186 -8.33 16.10 8.98
CA TYR A 186 -8.24 15.63 10.36
C TYR A 186 -6.82 15.77 10.89
N LYS A 187 -6.70 16.13 12.18
CA LYS A 187 -5.40 16.20 12.87
C LYS A 187 -5.00 14.83 13.42
N ILE A 188 -5.95 14.10 13.99
CA ILE A 188 -5.72 12.78 14.57
C ILE A 188 -6.32 11.71 13.67
N ILE A 189 -5.50 10.75 13.25
CA ILE A 189 -5.90 9.62 12.42
C ILE A 189 -5.65 8.32 13.18
N LEU A 190 -6.68 7.50 13.34
CA LEU A 190 -6.62 6.21 14.02
C LEU A 190 -6.74 5.09 12.99
N MET A 191 -5.81 4.14 12.98
CA MET A 191 -5.89 2.99 12.08
C MET A 191 -5.12 1.78 12.60
N SER A 192 -5.32 0.63 11.97
CA SER A 192 -4.47 -0.53 12.23
C SER A 192 -3.12 -0.41 11.50
N VAL A 193 -2.10 -1.10 12.01
CA VAL A 193 -0.81 -1.25 11.31
C VAL A 193 -1.01 -1.81 9.90
N SER A 194 -1.85 -2.84 9.73
CA SER A 194 -2.18 -3.40 8.41
C SER A 194 -2.78 -2.36 7.46
N LYS A 195 -3.64 -1.45 7.95
CA LYS A 195 -4.21 -0.38 7.13
C LYS A 195 -3.18 0.69 6.74
N PHE A 196 -2.20 0.94 7.61
CA PHE A 196 -1.09 1.87 7.38
C PHE A 196 -0.13 1.36 6.30
N MET A 197 0.18 0.05 6.32
CA MET A 197 1.05 -0.60 5.34
C MET A 197 0.42 -0.71 3.93
N LYS A 198 -0.91 -0.58 3.82
CA LYS A 198 -1.66 -0.70 2.55
C LYS A 198 -1.92 0.65 1.90
N ARG A 199 -2.01 0.63 0.57
CA ARG A 199 -2.41 1.79 -0.24
C ARG A 199 -3.77 2.35 0.20
N ASN A 200 -3.81 3.64 0.52
CA ASN A 200 -5.00 4.38 0.87
C ASN A 200 -5.68 4.95 -0.39
N SER A 201 -6.98 4.69 -0.54
CA SER A 201 -7.76 5.22 -1.66
C SER A 201 -8.75 6.26 -1.16
N ILE A 202 -8.58 7.50 -1.61
CA ILE A 202 -9.37 8.65 -1.14
C ILE A 202 -10.43 9.13 -2.14
N LEU A 203 -10.55 8.48 -3.30
CA LEU A 203 -11.54 8.73 -4.38
C LEU A 203 -11.50 10.10 -5.08
N ILE A 204 -11.03 11.14 -4.39
CA ILE A 204 -10.97 12.52 -4.88
C ILE A 204 -9.64 12.85 -5.56
N ASP A 205 -8.63 12.01 -5.36
CA ASP A 205 -7.28 12.13 -5.91
C ASP A 205 -6.62 10.75 -6.07
N SER A 206 -5.35 10.73 -6.50
CA SER A 206 -4.51 9.54 -6.59
C SER A 206 -4.40 8.85 -5.23
N SER A 207 -4.55 7.52 -5.24
CA SER A 207 -4.31 6.67 -4.08
C SER A 207 -2.82 6.64 -3.74
N TYR A 208 -2.48 6.73 -2.45
CA TYR A 208 -1.09 6.82 -1.95
C TYR A 208 -0.80 5.74 -0.90
N GLU A 209 0.47 5.48 -0.64
CA GLU A 209 0.91 4.66 0.51
C GLU A 209 1.31 5.61 1.64
N PHE A 210 0.94 5.31 2.89
CA PHE A 210 1.26 6.21 4.01
C PHE A 210 2.77 6.38 4.19
N LEU A 211 3.54 5.29 4.07
CA LEU A 211 5.00 5.29 4.16
C LEU A 211 5.70 6.19 3.13
N ASN A 212 5.03 6.51 2.02
CA ASN A 212 5.57 7.31 0.92
C ASN A 212 4.80 8.62 0.71
N SER A 213 4.03 9.06 1.72
CA SER A 213 3.17 10.24 1.62
C SER A 213 3.70 11.39 2.45
N ASP A 214 3.58 12.60 1.92
CA ASP A 214 3.86 13.86 2.63
C ASP A 214 3.08 13.97 3.96
N LEU A 215 1.99 13.21 4.13
CA LEU A 215 1.24 13.13 5.39
C LEU A 215 2.07 12.63 6.58
N ILE A 216 3.17 11.90 6.36
CA ILE A 216 4.00 11.37 7.43
C ILE A 216 5.29 12.17 7.69
N GLU A 217 5.65 13.13 6.82
CA GLU A 217 6.96 13.80 6.86
C GLU A 217 7.24 14.50 8.21
N ASN A 218 6.22 15.16 8.78
CA ASN A 218 6.30 15.79 10.10
C ASN A 218 5.31 15.17 11.10
N ALA A 219 4.78 13.98 10.81
CA ALA A 219 3.75 13.38 11.63
C ALA A 219 4.30 12.80 12.93
N VAL A 220 3.50 12.89 13.99
CA VAL A 220 3.70 12.11 15.21
C VAL A 220 3.00 10.78 15.04
N ILE A 221 3.77 9.69 14.97
CA ILE A 221 3.24 8.33 14.84
C ILE A 221 3.34 7.62 16.20
N VAL A 222 2.19 7.36 16.81
CA VAL A 222 2.08 6.59 18.06
C VAL A 222 1.81 5.14 17.70
N ILE A 223 2.74 4.25 18.03
CA ILE A 223 2.59 2.80 17.80
C ILE A 223 2.33 2.13 19.15
N ASP A 224 1.12 1.60 19.31
CA ASP A 224 0.76 0.79 20.46
C ASP A 224 1.20 -0.66 20.27
N GLU A 225 1.65 -1.29 21.35
CA GLU A 225 2.16 -2.67 21.34
C GLU A 225 3.18 -2.90 20.21
N PHE A 226 4.31 -2.18 20.25
CA PHE A 226 5.35 -2.23 19.22
C PHE A 226 5.83 -3.65 18.89
N ASP A 227 5.96 -4.53 19.89
CA ASP A 227 6.37 -5.92 19.67
C ASP A 227 5.40 -6.69 18.76
N ALA A 228 4.09 -6.56 19.00
CA ALA A 228 3.06 -7.18 18.17
C ALA A 228 3.01 -6.57 16.76
N THR A 229 3.37 -5.29 16.65
CA THR A 229 3.40 -4.56 15.39
C THR A 229 4.42 -5.14 14.41
N LYS A 230 5.55 -5.67 14.90
CA LYS A 230 6.61 -6.26 14.08
C LYS A 230 6.10 -7.39 13.18
N ASP A 231 5.35 -8.33 13.76
CA ASP A 231 4.80 -9.47 13.02
C ASP A 231 3.82 -9.01 11.94
N THR A 232 3.00 -8.01 12.26
CA THR A 232 2.03 -7.44 11.30
C THR A 232 2.74 -6.76 10.13
N ILE A 233 3.77 -5.96 10.40
CA ILE A 233 4.59 -5.31 9.35
C ILE A 233 5.25 -6.38 8.47
N GLN A 234 5.83 -7.42 9.08
CA GLN A 234 6.50 -8.48 8.34
C GLN A 234 5.53 -9.23 7.41
N SER A 235 4.34 -9.61 7.89
CA SER A 235 3.32 -10.26 7.06
C SER A 235 2.88 -9.36 5.90
N GLU A 236 2.66 -8.07 6.14
CA GLU A 236 2.26 -7.14 5.08
C GLU A 236 3.36 -6.91 4.03
N LEU A 237 4.64 -6.91 4.43
CA LEU A 237 5.77 -6.86 3.48
C LEU A 237 5.86 -8.13 2.63
N ILE A 238 5.61 -9.31 3.22
CA ILE A 238 5.53 -10.57 2.50
C ILE A 238 4.38 -10.52 1.49
N ASP A 239 3.18 -10.16 1.93
CA ASP A 239 1.99 -10.09 1.07
C ASP A 239 2.17 -9.09 -0.07
N LYS A 240 2.77 -7.92 0.19
CA LYS A 240 3.11 -6.93 -0.83
C LYS A 240 4.11 -7.49 -1.84
N SER A 241 5.13 -8.21 -1.37
CA SER A 241 6.12 -8.86 -2.23
C SER A 241 5.50 -9.97 -3.09
N LEU A 242 4.56 -10.75 -2.53
CA LEU A 242 3.82 -11.78 -3.26
C LEU A 242 2.83 -11.18 -4.27
N ALA A 243 2.18 -10.06 -3.94
CA ALA A 243 1.29 -9.34 -4.85
C ALA A 243 2.06 -8.67 -6.00
N MET A 244 3.33 -8.30 -5.78
CA MET A 244 4.27 -7.83 -6.81
C MET A 244 4.78 -8.95 -7.74
N GLN A 245 4.17 -10.15 -7.72
CA GLN A 245 4.36 -11.16 -8.76
C GLN A 245 3.77 -10.76 -10.13
N GLU A 246 3.70 -9.47 -10.48
CA GLU A 246 3.81 -9.15 -11.88
C GLU A 246 5.24 -9.54 -12.28
N ASP A 247 5.37 -10.56 -13.10
CA ASP A 247 6.63 -11.00 -13.63
C ASP A 247 7.21 -9.84 -14.46
N TYR A 248 7.95 -8.93 -13.79
CA TYR A 248 8.53 -7.73 -14.41
C TYR A 248 9.42 -8.10 -15.59
N ILE A 249 10.02 -9.29 -15.54
CA ILE A 249 10.77 -9.86 -16.66
C ILE A 249 9.82 -10.18 -17.81
N GLN A 250 8.65 -10.77 -17.57
CA GLN A 250 7.61 -10.96 -18.60
C GLN A 250 7.01 -9.66 -19.10
N LEU A 251 6.71 -8.70 -18.22
CA LEU A 251 6.21 -7.38 -18.62
C LEU A 251 7.25 -6.68 -19.50
N PHE A 252 8.52 -6.68 -19.10
CA PHE A 252 9.63 -6.20 -19.90
C PHE A 252 9.74 -6.96 -21.23
N ARG A 253 9.67 -8.29 -21.23
CA ARG A 253 9.70 -9.12 -22.45
C ARG A 253 8.53 -8.78 -23.39
N GLN A 254 7.33 -8.56 -22.86
CA GLN A 254 6.14 -8.19 -23.61
C GLN A 254 6.29 -6.81 -24.24
N ILE A 255 6.71 -5.81 -23.45
CA ILE A 255 7.00 -4.47 -23.93
C ILE A 255 8.09 -4.53 -25.01
N TYR A 256 9.24 -5.15 -24.73
CA TYR A 256 10.36 -5.26 -25.67
C TYR A 256 9.99 -5.97 -26.98
N ARG A 257 9.17 -7.04 -26.93
CA ARG A 257 8.66 -7.72 -28.14
C ARG A 257 7.71 -6.82 -28.93
N THR A 258 6.83 -6.12 -28.25
CA THR A 258 5.79 -5.28 -28.88
C THR A 258 6.40 -4.00 -29.45
N LEU A 259 7.50 -3.51 -28.90
CA LEU A 259 8.22 -2.32 -29.37
C LEU A 259 9.11 -2.58 -30.60
N ASN A 260 8.97 -3.73 -31.28
CA ASN A 260 9.67 -4.00 -32.53
C ASN A 260 9.12 -3.10 -33.65
N PRO A 261 9.91 -2.16 -34.22
CA PRO A 261 9.43 -1.23 -35.24
C PRO A 261 8.86 -1.90 -36.48
N ASN A 262 9.30 -3.14 -36.75
CA ASN A 262 8.82 -3.95 -37.86
C ASN A 262 7.36 -4.38 -37.71
N ASP A 263 6.83 -4.40 -36.48
CA ASP A 263 5.46 -4.82 -36.18
C ASP A 263 4.47 -3.64 -36.08
N PHE A 264 4.97 -2.41 -36.21
CA PHE A 264 4.14 -1.19 -36.16
C PHE A 264 3.39 -0.91 -37.47
N SER A 265 2.19 -0.34 -37.34
CA SER A 265 1.44 0.20 -38.47
C SER A 265 2.18 1.38 -39.10
N SER A 266 1.87 1.67 -40.37
CA SER A 266 2.43 2.83 -41.09
C SER A 266 2.21 4.15 -40.37
N SER A 267 1.05 4.33 -39.74
CA SER A 267 0.72 5.53 -38.96
C SER A 267 1.58 5.68 -37.69
N MET A 268 1.87 4.58 -36.99
CA MET A 268 2.74 4.62 -35.80
C MET A 268 4.20 4.88 -36.18
N ARG A 269 4.67 4.32 -37.30
CA ARG A 269 6.01 4.63 -37.83
C ARG A 269 6.18 6.10 -38.19
N GLN A 270 5.18 6.71 -38.84
CA GLN A 270 5.20 8.15 -39.13
C GLN A 270 5.24 9.01 -37.86
N ALA A 271 4.41 8.68 -36.86
CA ALA A 271 4.41 9.40 -35.59
C ALA A 271 5.76 9.29 -34.85
N MET A 272 6.42 8.13 -34.94
CA MET A 272 7.77 7.95 -34.38
C MET A 272 8.81 8.80 -35.09
N ASP A 273 8.81 8.81 -36.42
CA ASP A 273 9.74 9.62 -37.21
C ASP A 273 9.59 11.13 -36.91
N GLU A 274 8.36 11.58 -36.68
CA GLU A 274 8.06 12.97 -36.27
C GLU A 274 8.60 13.28 -34.86
N VAL A 275 8.46 12.35 -33.92
CA VAL A 275 9.00 12.48 -32.55
C VAL A 275 10.53 12.47 -32.55
N GLU A 276 11.18 11.62 -33.36
CA GLU A 276 12.65 11.62 -33.50
C GLU A 276 13.18 12.94 -34.08
N LYS A 277 12.47 13.53 -35.04
CA LYS A 277 12.83 14.84 -35.62
C LYS A 277 12.64 16.01 -34.67
N SER A 278 11.86 15.86 -33.59
CA SER A 278 11.55 16.91 -32.63
C SER A 278 12.69 17.26 -31.65
N GLY A 279 13.81 16.53 -31.68
CA GLY A 279 15.01 16.84 -30.88
C GLY A 279 14.87 16.56 -29.37
N ASN A 280 13.85 15.81 -28.95
CA ASN A 280 13.66 15.41 -27.55
C ASN A 280 14.77 14.44 -27.09
N ARG A 281 15.29 14.63 -25.87
CA ARG A 281 16.44 13.87 -25.31
C ARG A 281 16.21 12.37 -25.10
N ASN A 282 14.95 11.92 -25.06
CA ASN A 282 14.60 10.50 -24.90
C ASN A 282 13.88 10.01 -26.16
N THR A 283 14.62 9.88 -27.26
CA THR A 283 14.09 9.32 -28.50
C THR A 283 13.73 7.84 -28.34
N PHE A 284 12.73 7.38 -29.09
CA PHE A 284 12.30 5.98 -29.10
C PHE A 284 13.46 5.01 -29.38
N THR A 285 14.36 5.40 -30.29
CA THR A 285 15.62 4.69 -30.59
C THR A 285 16.49 4.48 -29.35
N THR A 286 16.64 5.51 -28.51
CA THR A 286 17.44 5.44 -27.28
C THR A 286 16.83 4.45 -26.28
N LEU A 287 15.50 4.51 -26.10
CA LEU A 287 14.78 3.55 -25.25
C LEU A 287 14.91 2.12 -25.78
N MET A 288 14.87 1.93 -27.10
CA MET A 288 15.06 0.61 -27.71
C MET A 288 16.49 0.08 -27.57
N ASP A 289 17.49 0.93 -27.68
CA ASP A 289 18.88 0.55 -27.45
C ASP A 289 19.15 0.23 -25.98
N GLU A 290 18.57 0.98 -25.04
CA GLU A 290 18.60 0.64 -23.61
C GLU A 290 17.92 -0.69 -23.33
N ALA A 291 16.71 -0.91 -23.86
CA ALA A 291 16.00 -2.17 -23.71
C ALA A 291 16.79 -3.35 -24.32
N ARG A 292 17.43 -3.16 -25.47
CA ARG A 292 18.31 -4.18 -26.08
C ARG A 292 19.49 -4.50 -25.18
N LYS A 293 20.19 -3.48 -24.68
CA LYS A 293 21.34 -3.66 -23.75
C LYS A 293 20.91 -4.40 -22.49
N ILE A 294 19.77 -4.06 -21.89
CA ILE A 294 19.24 -4.78 -20.73
C ILE A 294 18.96 -6.24 -21.09
N ALA A 295 18.30 -6.49 -22.22
CA ALA A 295 17.93 -7.83 -22.64
C ALA A 295 19.16 -8.73 -22.90
N GLU A 296 20.22 -8.15 -23.47
CA GLU A 296 21.49 -8.84 -23.76
C GLU A 296 22.33 -9.03 -22.50
N ASN A 297 22.57 -7.96 -21.72
CA ASN A 297 23.43 -7.99 -20.53
C ASN A 297 22.89 -8.93 -19.45
N TYR A 298 21.57 -8.93 -19.23
CA TYR A 298 20.94 -9.74 -18.19
C TYR A 298 20.37 -11.05 -18.73
N HIS A 299 20.58 -11.35 -20.01
CA HIS A 299 20.08 -12.55 -20.68
C HIS A 299 18.62 -12.86 -20.36
N VAL A 300 17.77 -11.82 -20.35
CA VAL A 300 16.42 -11.85 -19.76
C VAL A 300 15.50 -12.86 -20.42
N ARG A 301 15.88 -13.53 -21.52
CA ARG A 301 15.11 -14.56 -22.21
C ARG A 301 15.43 -15.99 -21.74
N LEU A 302 16.56 -16.18 -21.05
CA LEU A 302 16.97 -17.48 -20.55
C LEU A 302 16.18 -17.85 -19.29
N SER A 303 16.06 -19.14 -19.03
CA SER A 303 15.55 -19.63 -17.74
C SER A 303 16.57 -19.32 -16.65
N ILE A 304 16.08 -19.01 -15.45
CA ILE A 304 16.91 -18.81 -14.26
C ILE A 304 16.71 -20.02 -13.38
N LYS A 305 17.79 -20.70 -13.01
CA LYS A 305 17.74 -21.85 -12.11
C LYS A 305 18.73 -21.67 -10.96
N THR A 306 18.24 -21.85 -9.74
CA THR A 306 19.11 -21.98 -8.57
C THR A 306 19.82 -23.32 -8.62
N LYS A 307 21.14 -23.32 -8.46
CA LYS A 307 21.93 -24.57 -8.41
C LYS A 307 21.65 -25.29 -7.08
N GLU A 308 20.87 -26.37 -7.18
CA GLU A 308 20.28 -27.11 -6.04
C GLU A 308 21.30 -27.81 -5.12
N ASP A 309 22.54 -28.02 -5.58
CA ASP A 309 23.60 -28.71 -4.84
C ASP A 309 24.01 -28.00 -3.52
N LEU A 310 23.47 -26.80 -3.26
CA LEU A 310 23.76 -25.96 -2.09
C LEU A 310 22.53 -25.59 -1.24
N VAL A 311 21.30 -26.02 -1.60
CA VAL A 311 20.08 -25.36 -1.10
C VAL A 311 19.12 -26.32 -0.39
N ASP A 312 19.09 -26.24 0.94
CA ASP A 312 17.91 -26.62 1.71
C ASP A 312 16.84 -25.54 1.45
N GLN A 313 15.74 -25.89 0.79
CA GLN A 313 14.72 -24.97 0.25
C GLN A 313 14.00 -24.11 1.30
N ARG A 314 14.31 -24.27 2.58
CA ARG A 314 13.54 -23.73 3.70
C ARG A 314 13.86 -22.28 4.08
N GLN A 315 14.95 -21.66 3.59
CA GLN A 315 15.44 -20.38 4.16
C GLN A 315 16.12 -19.41 3.18
N ILE A 316 15.63 -19.27 1.94
CA ILE A 316 16.14 -18.25 1.01
C ILE A 316 15.00 -17.32 0.61
N PHE A 317 15.09 -16.06 1.04
CA PHE A 317 14.12 -15.02 0.70
C PHE A 317 14.83 -13.78 0.17
N LEU A 318 14.32 -13.24 -0.94
CA LEU A 318 14.69 -11.94 -1.47
C LEU A 318 13.46 -11.04 -1.41
N PHE A 319 13.51 -10.00 -0.58
CA PHE A 319 12.45 -9.01 -0.46
C PHE A 319 12.88 -7.73 -1.18
N ASN A 320 11.90 -7.04 -1.77
CA ASN A 320 12.10 -5.73 -2.38
C ASN A 320 10.94 -4.82 -1.95
N ASP A 321 11.22 -3.88 -1.04
CA ASP A 321 10.29 -2.87 -0.53
C ASP A 321 10.68 -1.44 -0.91
N GLY A 322 11.57 -1.29 -1.90
CA GLY A 322 12.30 -0.05 -2.19
C GLY A 322 13.80 -0.21 -1.94
N SER A 323 14.18 -1.16 -1.08
CA SER A 323 15.53 -1.70 -0.90
C SER A 323 15.54 -3.23 -1.03
N PHE A 324 16.62 -3.80 -1.56
CA PHE A 324 16.78 -5.25 -1.64
C PHE A 324 17.22 -5.79 -0.27
N HIS A 325 16.38 -6.63 0.33
CA HIS A 325 16.71 -7.37 1.56
C HIS A 325 16.86 -8.84 1.24
N THR A 326 18.04 -9.39 1.52
CA THR A 326 18.32 -10.82 1.29
C THR A 326 18.45 -11.54 2.62
N VAL A 327 17.62 -12.56 2.82
CA VAL A 327 17.77 -13.53 3.90
C VAL A 327 18.29 -14.82 3.30
N LEU A 328 19.56 -15.11 3.57
CA LEU A 328 20.25 -16.32 3.12
C LEU A 328 20.57 -17.21 4.31
N LYS A 329 20.84 -18.50 4.05
CA LYS A 329 21.28 -19.48 5.05
C LYS A 329 22.61 -19.07 5.70
N GLU A 330 22.80 -19.46 6.96
CA GLU A 330 24.02 -19.34 7.78
C GLU A 330 25.32 -19.16 6.98
N GLY A 331 25.89 -17.95 7.05
CA GLY A 331 27.19 -17.59 6.46
C GLY A 331 27.14 -17.12 5.00
N ALA A 332 26.08 -17.43 4.25
CA ALA A 332 25.89 -16.90 2.91
C ALA A 332 25.41 -15.45 2.97
N GLN A 333 26.11 -14.55 2.27
CA GLN A 333 25.79 -13.12 2.23
C GLN A 333 25.75 -12.58 0.80
N TYR A 334 26.16 -13.40 -0.17
CA TYR A 334 26.34 -12.99 -1.55
C TYR A 334 25.49 -13.85 -2.48
N ILE A 335 24.86 -13.17 -3.45
CA ILE A 335 24.18 -13.80 -4.58
C ILE A 335 25.08 -13.59 -5.78
N ARG A 336 25.42 -14.68 -6.47
CA ARG A 336 26.13 -14.63 -7.75
C ARG A 336 25.24 -15.26 -8.81
N SER A 337 25.18 -14.64 -9.99
CA SER A 337 24.50 -15.24 -11.14
C SER A 337 25.45 -15.29 -12.32
N SER A 338 25.49 -16.42 -13.02
CA SER A 338 26.40 -16.60 -14.16
C SER A 338 25.72 -17.33 -15.32
N LEU A 339 26.12 -16.99 -16.53
CA LEU A 339 25.62 -17.66 -17.73
C LEU A 339 26.19 -19.09 -17.83
N ASN A 340 25.31 -20.08 -17.77
CA ASN A 340 25.62 -21.46 -18.11
C ASN A 340 25.39 -21.65 -19.62
N LYS A 341 26.48 -21.65 -20.38
CA LYS A 341 26.45 -21.79 -21.85
C LYS A 341 26.06 -23.20 -22.31
N GLU A 342 26.33 -24.23 -21.51
CA GLU A 342 26.01 -25.63 -21.86
C GLU A 342 24.51 -25.88 -21.79
N ASP A 343 23.90 -25.48 -20.67
CA ASP A 343 22.46 -25.65 -20.42
C ASP A 343 21.61 -24.49 -20.98
N ASN A 344 22.26 -23.47 -21.58
CA ASN A 344 21.63 -22.24 -22.08
C ASN A 344 20.67 -21.59 -21.06
N ARG A 345 21.15 -21.42 -19.82
CA ARG A 345 20.39 -20.86 -18.70
C ARG A 345 21.25 -19.98 -17.82
N ILE A 346 20.63 -19.23 -16.91
CA ILE A 346 21.33 -18.49 -15.86
C ILE A 346 21.32 -19.36 -14.60
N ASP A 347 22.50 -19.68 -14.08
CA ASP A 347 22.64 -20.37 -12.80
C ASP A 347 22.82 -19.32 -11.68
N VAL A 348 22.05 -19.46 -10.61
CA VAL A 348 22.11 -18.62 -9.41
C VAL A 348 22.73 -19.40 -8.25
N PHE A 349 23.70 -18.77 -7.59
CA PHE A 349 24.46 -19.30 -6.46
C PHE A 349 24.28 -18.41 -5.23
N PHE A 350 24.15 -19.05 -4.08
CA PHE A 350 24.10 -18.41 -2.78
C PHE A 350 25.37 -18.80 -2.03
N GLU A 351 26.28 -17.85 -1.84
CA GLU A 351 27.65 -18.13 -1.44
C GLU A 351 28.03 -17.34 -0.17
N GLY A 352 28.89 -17.95 0.64
CA GLY A 352 29.63 -17.25 1.69
C GLY A 352 30.66 -16.30 1.08
N LYS A 353 31.20 -15.40 1.91
CA LYS A 353 32.17 -14.38 1.47
C LYS A 353 33.35 -14.99 0.72
N ASP A 354 33.96 -16.04 1.26
CA ASP A 354 35.19 -16.63 0.71
C ASP A 354 34.92 -17.34 -0.64
N ASP A 355 33.84 -18.12 -0.72
CA ASP A 355 33.45 -18.79 -1.96
C ASP A 355 33.05 -17.80 -3.05
N PHE A 356 32.35 -16.73 -2.68
CA PHE A 356 31.98 -15.67 -3.62
C PHE A 356 33.21 -15.03 -4.26
N PHE A 357 34.17 -14.55 -3.45
CA PHE A 357 35.37 -13.91 -4.00
C PHE A 357 36.27 -14.89 -4.77
N LYS A 358 36.23 -16.19 -4.44
CA LYS A 358 36.94 -17.24 -5.19
C LYS A 358 36.28 -17.53 -6.54
N ASN A 359 34.95 -17.59 -6.59
CA ASN A 359 34.20 -17.99 -7.78
C ASN A 359 33.85 -16.81 -8.70
N ARG A 360 33.97 -15.58 -8.21
CA ARG A 360 33.64 -14.35 -8.96
C ARG A 360 34.48 -14.23 -10.22
N ASN A 361 33.81 -14.11 -11.35
CA ASN A 361 34.39 -13.83 -12.65
C ASN A 361 33.61 -12.70 -13.33
N LYS A 362 34.19 -11.49 -13.36
CA LYS A 362 33.57 -10.28 -13.92
C LYS A 362 33.16 -10.39 -15.40
N GLU A 363 33.72 -11.33 -16.15
CA GLU A 363 33.38 -11.53 -17.56
C GLU A 363 32.22 -12.53 -17.76
N LYS A 364 31.94 -13.37 -16.76
CA LYS A 364 30.93 -14.43 -16.83
C LYS A 364 29.75 -14.21 -15.89
N ASP A 365 29.94 -13.43 -14.84
CA ASP A 365 28.90 -13.11 -13.88
C ASP A 365 28.02 -11.98 -14.41
N ILE A 366 26.71 -12.21 -14.36
CA ILE A 366 25.66 -11.29 -14.77
C ILE A 366 25.34 -10.31 -13.63
N VAL A 367 25.40 -10.81 -12.40
CA VAL A 367 25.28 -10.03 -11.16
C VAL A 367 26.31 -10.59 -10.18
N GLY A 368 27.11 -9.71 -9.58
CA GLY A 368 28.02 -10.04 -8.50
C GLY A 368 28.87 -8.89 -8.07
#